data_AF-A0A7W8P355-F1
#
_entry.id   AF-A0A7W8P355-F1
#
_cell.length_a   1.000
_cell.length_b   1.000
_cell.length_c   1.000
_cell.angle_alpha   90.00
_cell.angle_beta   90.00
_cell.angle_gamma   90.00
#
_symmetry.space_group_name_H-M   'P 1'
#
loop_
_entity.id
_entity.type
_entity.pdbx_description
1 polymer ?
#
loop_
_entity_poly.entity_id
_entity_poly.type
_entity_poly.pdbx_seq_one_letter_code
_entity_poly.pdbx_strand_id
1 'polypeptide(L)'
;MKRHIVGRYRGFVIEAHMEPRTARLSDGIALTYRVTWSLRRRTRKQHVTGDFADPVTYESESVALANIDREARARIDAMLANHA
;
A
#
# COMPACT_ATOMS: atom_id res chain seq x y z
N MET A 1 -12.75 1.91 -6.78
CA MET A 1 -11.49 1.92 -6.00
C MET A 1 -11.76 1.31 -4.64
N LYS A 2 -11.12 0.18 -4.33
CA LYS A 2 -11.40 -0.61 -3.12
C LYS A 2 -10.35 -0.29 -2.05
N ARG A 3 -10.79 -0.09 -0.81
CA ARG A 3 -9.92 0.18 0.35
C ARG A 3 -9.71 -1.09 1.16
N HIS A 4 -8.47 -1.35 1.55
CA HIS A 4 -8.06 -2.51 2.30
C HIS A 4 -7.24 -2.09 3.51
N ILE A 5 -7.65 -2.53 4.70
CA ILE A 5 -6.75 -2.49 5.85
C ILE A 5 -5.80 -3.68 5.68
N VAL A 6 -4.56 -3.38 5.29
CA VAL A 6 -3.51 -4.38 5.04
C VAL A 6 -3.06 -4.98 6.36
N GLY A 7 -2.84 -4.12 7.36
CA GLY A 7 -2.30 -4.55 8.63
C GLY A 7 -2.10 -3.42 9.63
N ARG A 8 -1.54 -3.79 10.78
CA ARG A 8 -1.16 -2.86 11.85
C ARG A 8 0.26 -3.18 12.28
N TYR A 9 1.12 -2.16 12.38
CA TYR A 9 2.51 -2.35 12.74
C TYR A 9 3.06 -1.14 13.52
N ARG A 10 3.71 -1.40 14.66
CA ARG A 10 4.35 -0.38 15.52
C ARG A 10 3.53 0.90 15.77
N GLY A 11 2.22 0.74 15.99
CA GLY A 11 1.29 1.86 16.27
C GLY A 11 0.71 2.56 15.03
N PHE A 12 1.07 2.10 13.83
CA PHE A 12 0.53 2.55 12.55
C PHE A 12 -0.49 1.55 12.00
N VAL A 13 -1.49 2.09 11.29
CA VAL A 13 -2.40 1.31 10.44
C VAL A 13 -1.97 1.52 8.99
N ILE A 14 -1.89 0.42 8.25
CA ILE A 14 -1.51 0.38 6.85
C ILE A 14 -2.81 0.21 6.04
N GLU A 15 -3.11 1.17 5.18
CA GLU A 15 -4.30 1.16 4.32
C GLU A 15 -3.88 1.20 2.86
N ALA A 16 -4.32 0.23 2.07
CA ALA A 16 -4.09 0.17 0.63
C ALA A 16 -5.37 0.51 -0.13
N HIS A 17 -5.22 1.22 -1.23
CA HIS A 17 -6.27 1.57 -2.16
C HIS A 17 -5.90 0.98 -3.51
N MET A 18 -6.78 0.14 -4.02
CA MET A 18 -6.57 -0.52 -5.30
C MET A 18 -7.49 0.06 -6.36
N GLU A 19 -6.87 0.36 -7.49
CA GLU A 19 -7.55 0.75 -8.71
C GLU A 19 -7.30 -0.32 -9.78
N PRO A 20 -8.35 -1.06 -10.20
CA PRO A 20 -8.22 -2.00 -11.31
C PRO A 20 -7.95 -1.23 -12.60
N ARG A 21 -7.03 -1.76 -13.41
CA ARG A 21 -6.62 -1.25 -14.70
C ARG A 21 -6.58 -2.39 -15.69
N THR A 22 -7.09 -2.16 -16.89
CA THR A 22 -6.88 -3.08 -18.00
C THR A 22 -5.57 -2.73 -18.69
N ALA A 23 -4.65 -3.69 -18.76
CA ALA A 23 -3.41 -3.55 -19.48
C ALA A 23 -3.46 -4.44 -20.72
N ARG A 24 -3.00 -3.92 -21.86
CA ARG A 24 -2.81 -4.72 -23.06
C ARG A 24 -1.42 -5.34 -22.98
N LEU A 25 -1.38 -6.65 -22.77
CA LEU A 25 -0.18 -7.48 -22.78
C LEU A 25 -0.08 -8.19 -24.14
N SER A 26 1.08 -8.80 -24.42
CA SER A 26 1.31 -9.56 -25.65
C SER A 26 0.29 -10.67 -25.85
N ASP A 27 -0.18 -11.28 -24.75
CA ASP A 27 -1.12 -12.42 -24.76
C ASP A 27 -2.60 -12.00 -24.69
N GLY A 28 -2.88 -10.69 -24.69
CA GLY A 28 -4.25 -10.16 -24.68
C GLY A 28 -4.48 -9.04 -23.67
N ILE A 29 -5.72 -8.89 -23.20
CA ILE A 29 -6.08 -7.88 -22.20
C ILE A 29 -6.06 -8.55 -20.83
N ALA A 30 -5.20 -8.07 -19.94
CA ALA A 30 -5.13 -8.54 -18.56
C ALA A 30 -5.68 -7.48 -17.60
N LEU A 31 -6.32 -7.97 -16.53
CA LEU A 31 -6.68 -7.14 -15.39
C LEU A 31 -5.44 -6.98 -14.51
N THR A 32 -5.10 -5.75 -14.18
CA THR A 32 -3.99 -5.38 -13.31
C THR A 32 -4.49 -4.40 -12.25
N TYR A 33 -3.70 -4.17 -11.21
CA TYR A 33 -4.06 -3.32 -10.08
C TYR A 33 -2.97 -2.30 -9.83
N ARG A 34 -3.32 -1.02 -9.94
CA ARG A 34 -2.49 0.07 -9.43
C ARG A 34 -2.82 0.26 -7.95
N VAL A 35 -1.80 0.42 -7.13
CA VAL A 35 -1.99 0.58 -5.69
C VAL A 35 -1.44 1.91 -5.20
N THR A 36 -2.25 2.61 -4.43
CA THR A 36 -1.76 3.64 -3.52
C THR A 36 -1.96 3.16 -2.09
N TRP A 37 -1.12 3.59 -1.16
CA TRP A 37 -1.24 3.19 0.23
C TRP A 37 -0.90 4.35 1.17
N SER A 38 -1.45 4.29 2.37
CA SER A 38 -1.27 5.32 3.37
C SER A 38 -0.95 4.72 4.73
N LEU A 39 -0.22 5.49 5.52
CA LEU A 39 0.06 5.18 6.92
C LEU A 39 -0.70 6.16 7.81
N ARG A 40 -1.46 5.66 8.78
CA ARG A 40 -2.08 6.51 9.80
C ARG A 40 -1.70 6.07 11.21
N ARG A 41 -1.39 7.02 12.09
CA ARG A 41 -1.22 6.71 13.52
C ARG A 41 -2.57 6.50 14.18
N ARG A 42 -2.63 5.53 15.11
CA ARG A 42 -3.87 5.19 15.83
C ARG A 42 -4.42 6.30 16.73
N THR A 43 -3.55 7.19 17.23
CA THR A 43 -3.86 8.07 18.38
C THR A 43 -4.15 9.53 18.05
N ARG A 44 -3.95 10.00 16.81
CA ARG A 44 -4.34 11.37 16.43
C ARG A 44 -5.35 11.29 15.29
N LYS A 45 -6.54 11.87 15.51
CA LYS A 45 -7.72 11.77 14.64
C LYS A 45 -7.46 12.06 13.15
N GLN A 46 -6.36 12.71 12.76
CA GLN A 46 -6.08 13.11 11.38
C GLN A 46 -4.57 13.22 11.06
N HIS A 47 -3.75 12.20 11.36
CA HIS A 47 -2.35 12.21 10.88
C HIS A 47 -2.09 11.04 9.93
N VAL A 48 -2.45 11.25 8.66
CA VAL A 48 -1.84 10.49 7.56
C VAL A 48 -0.36 10.87 7.57
N THR A 49 0.48 9.88 7.87
CA THR A 49 1.94 10.02 7.94
C THR A 49 2.54 10.13 6.54
N GLY A 50 1.81 9.67 5.53
CA GLY A 50 2.10 9.87 4.11
C GLY A 50 1.17 9.03 3.25
N ASP A 51 0.98 9.49 2.01
CA ASP A 51 0.36 8.74 0.92
C ASP A 51 1.46 8.35 -0.08
N PHE A 52 1.42 7.11 -0.54
CA PHE A 52 2.43 6.50 -1.39
C PHE A 52 1.75 5.89 -2.60
N ALA A 53 2.31 6.12 -3.78
CA ALA A 53 1.90 5.45 -5.00
C ALA A 53 2.93 4.39 -5.33
N ASP A 54 2.49 3.13 -5.42
CA ASP A 54 3.34 2.07 -5.92
C ASP A 54 3.58 2.29 -7.42
N PRO A 55 4.84 2.34 -7.89
CA PRO A 55 5.13 2.47 -9.31
C PRO A 55 4.75 1.21 -10.11
N VAL A 56 4.56 0.07 -9.45
CA VAL A 56 4.27 -1.22 -10.08
C VAL A 56 2.77 -1.48 -10.13
N THR A 57 2.33 -2.09 -11.22
CA THR A 57 0.99 -2.69 -11.33
C THR A 57 1.04 -4.18 -11.03
N TYR A 58 0.07 -4.67 -10.27
CA TYR A 58 0.02 -6.07 -9.84
C TYR A 58 -1.00 -6.88 -10.63
N GLU A 59 -0.72 -8.16 -10.85
CA GLU A 59 -1.64 -9.07 -11.54
C GLU A 59 -2.78 -9.57 -10.64
N SER A 60 -2.65 -9.41 -9.31
CA SER A 60 -3.70 -9.80 -8.35
C SER A 60 -3.72 -8.92 -7.10
N GLU A 61 -4.89 -8.83 -6.45
CA GLU A 61 -5.05 -8.10 -5.17
C GLU A 61 -4.16 -8.69 -4.07
N SER A 62 -4.00 -10.02 -3.99
CA SER A 62 -3.22 -10.67 -2.93
C SER A 62 -1.74 -10.35 -3.01
N VAL A 63 -1.15 -10.38 -4.22
CA VAL A 63 0.25 -10.01 -4.45
C VAL A 63 0.47 -8.53 -4.14
N ALA A 64 -0.49 -7.67 -4.52
CA ALA A 64 -0.43 -6.25 -4.20
C ALA A 64 -0.42 -6.02 -2.68
N LEU A 65 -1.33 -6.63 -1.93
CA LEU A 65 -1.40 -6.47 -0.46
C LEU A 65 -0.13 -6.94 0.24
N ALA A 66 0.44 -8.07 -0.19
CA ALA A 66 1.66 -8.61 0.40
C ALA A 66 2.86 -7.67 0.19
N ASN A 67 2.99 -7.09 -1.00
CA ASN A 67 4.05 -6.11 -1.28
C ASN A 67 3.86 -4.83 -0.45
N ILE A 68 2.63 -4.29 -0.39
CA ILE A 68 2.36 -3.11 0.43
C ILE A 68 2.64 -3.36 1.92
N ASP A 69 2.26 -4.52 2.47
CA ASP A 69 2.58 -4.83 3.88
C ASP A 69 4.08 -4.78 4.14
N ARG A 70 4.87 -5.39 3.25
CA ARG A 70 6.33 -5.42 3.36
C ARG A 70 6.94 -4.01 3.25
N GLU A 71 6.56 -3.24 2.23
CA GLU A 71 7.09 -1.89 2.01
C GLU A 71 6.71 -0.94 3.15
N ALA A 72 5.45 -0.99 3.59
CA ALA A 72 4.96 -0.18 4.69
C ALA A 72 5.72 -0.44 6.00
N ARG A 73 5.99 -1.71 6.32
CA ARG A 73 6.78 -2.08 7.50
C ARG A 73 8.20 -1.57 7.42
N ALA A 74 8.88 -1.79 6.28
CA ALA A 74 10.23 -1.29 6.06
C ALA A 74 10.30 0.24 6.19
N ARG A 75 9.30 0.95 5.66
CA ARG A 75 9.21 2.41 5.77
C ARG A 75 8.98 2.87 7.21
N ILE A 76 8.09 2.20 7.96
CA ILE A 76 7.88 2.49 9.39
C ILE A 76 9.19 2.29 10.16
N ASP A 77 9.92 1.20 9.90
CA ASP A 77 11.18 0.92 10.58
C ASP A 77 12.26 1.97 10.28
N ALA A 78 12.41 2.37 9.02
CA ALA A 78 13.32 3.45 8.64
C ALA A 78 12.92 4.80 9.27
N MET A 79 11.62 5.12 9.28
CA MET A 79 11.12 6.33 9.95
C MET A 79 11.45 6.33 11.44
N LEU A 80 11.24 5.22 12.14
CA LEU A 80 11.50 5.13 13.57
C LEU A 80 13.00 5.14 13.89
N ALA A 81 13.84 4.52 13.06
CA ALA A 81 15.30 4.54 13.22
C ALA A 81 15.88 5.95 13.03
N ASN A 82 15.34 6.75 12.11
CA ASN A 82 15.79 8.14 11.88
C ASN A 82 15.34 9.13 12.97
N HIS A 83 14.46 8.72 13.89
CA HIS A 83 13.99 9.54 15.00
C HIS A 83 14.55 9.08 16.36
N ALA A 84 15.45 8.10 16.37
CA ALA A 84 16.16 7.60 17.55
C ALA A 84 17.55 8.25 17.65
#